data_AF-A0A845UIN3-F1
#
_entry.id   AF-A0A845UIN3-F1
#
_cell.length_a   1.000
_cell.length_b   1.000
_cell.length_c   1.000
_cell.angle_alpha   90.00
_cell.angle_beta   90.00
_cell.angle_gamma   90.00
#
_symmetry.space_group_name_H-M   'P 1'
#
loop_
_entity.id
_entity.type
_entity.pdbx_description
1 polymer ?
#
loop_
_entity_poly.entity_id
_entity_poly.type
_entity_poly.pdbx_seq_one_letter_code
_entity_poly.pdbx_strand_id
1 'polypeptide(L)'
;MTLPFDKDILPETVGLMLCKVVGDDDLRLAEPVMFDGGRPAVLKTLNRAHLAGHVGGSIDKSASYWADQLNSDWDTIGEIRLDRDSWNSLKNHWMRCKMQPSR
;
A
#
# COMPACT_ATOMS: atom_id res chain seq x y z
N MET A 1 1.05 20.55 -7.42
CA MET A 1 0.36 19.47 -8.15
C MET A 1 -0.21 18.53 -7.11
N THR A 2 -1.53 18.34 -7.10
CA THR A 2 -2.19 17.35 -6.24
C THR A 2 -2.03 15.98 -6.90
N LEU A 3 -1.61 14.98 -6.14
CA LEU A 3 -1.47 13.61 -6.65
C LEU A 3 -2.87 13.02 -6.93
N PRO A 4 -3.06 12.21 -7.98
CA PRO A 4 -4.38 11.72 -8.37
C PRO A 4 -5.04 10.86 -7.28
N PHE A 5 -4.23 10.25 -6.41
CA PHE A 5 -4.64 9.41 -5.29
C PHE A 5 -4.52 10.10 -3.91
N ASP A 6 -4.21 11.40 -3.84
CA ASP A 6 -3.99 12.10 -2.56
C ASP A 6 -5.23 12.00 -1.64
N LYS A 7 -6.42 12.11 -2.25
CA LYS A 7 -7.72 11.96 -1.56
C LYS A 7 -7.98 10.53 -1.05
N ASP A 8 -7.29 9.55 -1.60
CA ASP A 8 -7.43 8.14 -1.21
C ASP A 8 -6.53 7.84 0.00
N ILE A 9 -5.64 8.77 0.40
CA ILE A 9 -4.77 8.63 1.57
C ILE A 9 -5.29 9.47 2.74
N LEU A 10 -5.68 8.78 3.81
CA LEU A 10 -6.21 9.38 5.02
C LEU A 10 -5.18 10.31 5.69
N PRO A 11 -5.63 11.42 6.32
CA PRO A 11 -4.74 12.38 6.99
C PRO A 11 -3.79 11.77 8.02
N GLU A 12 -4.25 10.75 8.73
CA GLU A 12 -3.58 10.04 9.81
C GLU A 12 -2.66 8.90 9.34
N THR A 13 -2.59 8.62 8.03
CA THR A 13 -1.76 7.55 7.49
C THR A 13 -0.27 7.86 7.64
N VAL A 14 0.43 7.01 8.39
CA VAL A 14 1.88 7.10 8.62
C VAL A 14 2.62 5.83 8.22
N GLY A 15 1.90 4.77 7.86
CA GLY A 15 2.49 3.51 7.42
C GLY A 15 1.71 2.86 6.29
N LEU A 16 2.33 1.85 5.69
CA LEU A 16 1.73 1.02 4.67
C LEU A 16 2.07 -0.45 4.90
N MET A 17 1.11 -1.34 4.63
CA MET A 17 1.34 -2.79 4.58
C MET A 17 0.90 -3.29 3.20
N LEU A 18 1.80 -3.92 2.45
CA LEU A 18 1.45 -4.44 1.12
C LEU A 18 0.70 -5.75 1.22
N CYS A 19 -0.34 -5.86 0.40
CA CYS A 19 -1.23 -7.00 0.38
C CYS A 19 -1.39 -7.48 -1.06
N LYS A 20 -1.50 -8.80 -1.23
CA LYS A 20 -1.86 -9.40 -2.53
C LYS A 20 -2.60 -10.72 -2.36
N VAL A 21 -3.45 -11.04 -3.32
CA VAL A 21 -4.01 -12.39 -3.46
C VAL A 21 -3.05 -13.27 -4.28
N VAL A 22 -2.92 -14.53 -3.87
CA VAL A 22 -2.14 -15.57 -4.54
C VAL A 22 -3.00 -16.82 -4.69
N GLY A 23 -3.03 -17.40 -5.89
CA GLY A 23 -3.91 -18.54 -6.15
C GLY A 23 -5.38 -18.14 -6.11
N ASP A 24 -6.22 -19.04 -5.62
CA ASP A 24 -7.67 -18.85 -5.64
C ASP A 24 -8.16 -17.90 -4.54
N ASP A 25 -7.55 -17.91 -3.35
CA ASP A 25 -7.96 -17.04 -2.22
C ASP A 25 -6.85 -16.76 -1.17
N ASP A 26 -5.57 -17.13 -1.41
CA ASP A 26 -4.55 -16.93 -0.38
C ASP A 26 -4.10 -15.47 -0.30
N LEU A 27 -4.38 -14.81 0.81
CA LEU A 27 -3.87 -13.48 1.08
C LEU A 27 -2.44 -13.54 1.61
N ARG A 28 -1.55 -12.80 0.95
CA ARG A 28 -0.18 -12.58 1.41
C ARG A 28 0.05 -11.13 1.80
N LEU A 29 0.54 -10.97 3.03
CA LEU A 29 0.87 -9.69 3.62
C LEU A 29 2.38 -9.50 3.70
N ALA A 30 2.85 -8.30 3.40
CA ALA A 30 4.21 -7.87 3.64
C ALA A 30 4.39 -7.41 5.10
N GLU A 31 5.65 -7.25 5.54
CA GLU A 31 5.89 -6.57 6.81
C GLU A 31 5.43 -5.10 6.69
N PRO A 32 4.70 -4.58 7.69
CA PRO A 32 4.29 -3.18 7.72
C PRO A 32 5.52 -2.26 7.76
N VAL A 33 5.46 -1.15 7.04
CA VAL A 33 6.50 -0.11 7.03
C VAL A 33 5.91 1.20 7.52
N MET A 34 6.49 1.72 8.59
CA MET A 34 6.16 3.03 9.16
C MET A 34 7.13 4.08 8.64
N PHE A 35 6.62 5.28 8.35
CA PHE A 35 7.41 6.39 7.84
C PHE A 35 7.48 7.49 8.89
N ASP A 36 8.68 7.82 9.37
CA ASP A 36 8.91 8.91 10.35
C ASP A 36 8.41 10.28 9.84
N GLY A 37 8.40 10.47 8.51
CA GLY A 37 7.86 11.67 7.87
C GLY A 37 6.34 11.69 7.73
N GLY A 38 5.62 10.72 8.31
CA GLY A 38 4.17 10.58 8.29
C GLY A 38 3.56 10.57 6.89
N ARG A 39 2.34 11.10 6.77
CA ARG A 39 1.59 11.17 5.50
C ARG A 39 2.37 11.75 4.33
N PRO A 40 3.15 12.85 4.47
CA PRO A 40 3.99 13.34 3.37
C PRO A 40 4.99 12.31 2.82
N ALA A 41 5.59 11.49 3.69
CA ALA A 41 6.51 10.43 3.28
C ALA A 41 5.76 9.27 2.60
N VAL A 42 4.57 8.92 3.08
CA VAL A 42 3.67 7.96 2.43
C VAL A 42 3.31 8.42 1.02
N LEU A 43 2.83 9.65 0.86
CA LEU A 43 2.48 10.23 -0.45
C LEU A 43 3.67 10.25 -1.41
N LYS A 44 4.85 10.62 -0.93
CA LYS A 44 6.07 10.62 -1.74
C LYS A 44 6.44 9.23 -2.22
N THR A 45 6.27 8.22 -1.37
CA THR A 45 6.56 6.81 -1.69
C THR A 45 5.55 6.28 -2.71
N LEU A 46 4.26 6.52 -2.49
CA LEU A 46 3.20 6.15 -3.43
C LEU A 46 3.31 6.88 -4.77
N ASN A 47 3.76 8.14 -4.78
CA ASN A 47 4.01 8.85 -6.03
C ASN A 47 5.09 8.16 -6.88
N ARG A 48 6.15 7.64 -6.25
CA ARG A 48 7.17 6.87 -6.96
C ARG A 48 6.64 5.53 -7.47
N ALA A 49 5.76 4.88 -6.71
CA ALA A 49 5.07 3.68 -7.17
C ALA A 49 4.12 3.97 -8.34
N HIS A 50 3.47 5.13 -8.33
CA HIS A 50 2.59 5.60 -9.40
C HIS A 50 3.35 5.92 -10.70
N LEU A 51 4.64 6.26 -10.61
CA LEU A 51 5.46 6.37 -11.82
C LEU A 51 5.73 5.02 -12.48
N ALA A 52 5.63 3.91 -11.74
CA ALA A 52 5.77 2.57 -12.27
C ALA A 52 4.45 1.96 -12.76
N GLY A 53 3.30 2.48 -12.29
CA GLY A 53 1.98 1.88 -12.56
C GLY A 53 0.83 2.65 -11.90
N HIS A 54 -0.25 1.96 -11.62
CA HIS A 54 -1.45 2.53 -11.02
C HIS A 54 -1.45 2.48 -9.49
N VAL A 55 -1.74 3.63 -8.88
CA VAL A 55 -2.02 3.81 -7.46
C VAL A 55 -3.31 4.62 -7.34
N GLY A 56 -4.27 4.12 -6.58
CA GLY A 56 -5.51 4.83 -6.28
C GLY A 56 -6.77 4.01 -6.52
N GLY A 57 -7.88 4.51 -5.97
CA GLY A 57 -9.18 3.85 -6.03
C GLY A 57 -9.43 2.83 -4.92
N SER A 58 -10.70 2.47 -4.79
CA SER A 58 -11.19 1.48 -3.84
C SER A 58 -10.81 0.05 -4.24
N ILE A 59 -10.70 -0.81 -3.24
CA ILE A 59 -10.54 -2.25 -3.43
C ILE A 59 -11.91 -2.86 -3.73
N ASP A 60 -11.93 -3.75 -4.71
CA ASP A 60 -13.09 -4.59 -5.04
C ASP A 60 -12.62 -6.06 -5.12
N LYS A 61 -13.55 -6.98 -5.37
CA LYS A 61 -13.24 -8.43 -5.44
C LYS A 61 -12.27 -8.81 -6.57
N SER A 62 -12.00 -7.91 -7.53
CA SER A 62 -11.05 -8.13 -8.62
C SER A 62 -9.65 -7.61 -8.32
N ALA A 63 -9.48 -6.85 -7.24
CA ALA A 63 -8.20 -6.29 -6.86
C ALA A 63 -7.26 -7.38 -6.33
N SER A 64 -6.18 -7.65 -7.07
CA SER A 64 -5.16 -8.62 -6.65
C SER A 64 -4.01 -8.00 -5.86
N TYR A 65 -3.88 -6.67 -5.84
CA TYR A 65 -2.78 -5.94 -5.21
C TYR A 65 -3.29 -4.66 -4.55
N TRP A 66 -2.85 -4.41 -3.32
CA TRP A 66 -3.18 -3.18 -2.60
C TRP A 66 -2.17 -2.89 -1.49
N ALA A 67 -2.36 -1.75 -0.82
CA ALA A 67 -1.71 -1.44 0.44
C ALA A 67 -2.76 -1.02 1.47
N ASP A 68 -2.66 -1.60 2.67
CA ASP A 68 -3.35 -1.11 3.85
C ASP A 68 -2.65 0.14 4.36
N GLN A 69 -3.43 1.14 4.77
CA GLN A 69 -2.98 2.37 5.38
C GLN A 69 -2.94 2.20 6.89
N LEU A 70 -1.81 2.53 7.52
CA LEU A 70 -1.60 2.36 8.96
C LEU A 70 -1.53 3.71 9.67
N ASN A 71 -2.17 3.81 10.84
CA ASN A 71 -2.00 4.94 11.76
C ASN A 71 -0.75 4.76 12.66
N SER A 72 -0.48 5.70 13.57
CA SER A 72 0.67 5.64 14.49
C SER A 72 0.64 4.46 15.47
N ASP A 73 -0.54 3.90 15.72
CA ASP A 73 -0.78 2.77 16.60
C ASP A 73 -0.67 1.43 15.88
N TRP A 74 -0.28 1.45 14.59
CA TRP A 74 -0.18 0.29 13.69
C TRP A 74 -1.52 -0.32 13.29
N ASP A 75 -2.63 0.38 13.51
CA ASP A 75 -3.95 -0.08 13.08
C ASP A 75 -4.17 0.22 11.60
N THR A 76 -4.80 -0.73 10.90
CA THR A 76 -5.33 -0.51 9.56
C THR A 76 -6.54 0.41 9.61
N ILE A 77 -6.44 1.56 8.97
CA ILE A 77 -7.45 2.62 8.95
C ILE A 77 -8.10 2.81 7.57
N GLY A 78 -7.50 2.22 6.54
CA GLY A 78 -7.97 2.34 5.17
C GLY A 78 -7.13 1.50 4.23
N GLU A 79 -7.47 1.56 2.96
CA GLU A 79 -6.88 0.73 1.92
C GLU A 79 -6.70 1.55 0.65
N ILE A 80 -5.71 1.22 -0.16
CA ILE A 80 -5.50 1.82 -1.48
C ILE A 80 -5.13 0.77 -2.52
N ARG A 81 -5.85 0.77 -3.64
CA ARG A 81 -5.59 -0.16 -4.73
C ARG A 81 -4.25 0.14 -5.43
N LEU A 82 -3.57 -0.95 -5.79
CA LEU A 82 -2.35 -0.93 -6.59
C LEU A 82 -2.54 -1.83 -7.82
N ASP A 83 -1.74 -1.61 -8.86
CA ASP A 83 -1.48 -2.67 -9.83
C ASP A 83 -0.22 -3.46 -9.47
N ARG A 84 0.09 -4.46 -10.31
CA ARG A 84 1.27 -5.32 -10.14
C ARG A 84 2.58 -4.53 -10.13
N ASP A 85 2.70 -3.50 -10.96
CA ASP A 85 3.96 -2.80 -11.19
C ASP A 85 4.24 -1.81 -10.06
N SER A 86 3.22 -1.05 -9.63
CA SER A 86 3.28 -0.23 -8.42
C SER A 86 3.55 -1.07 -7.17
N TRP A 87 2.90 -2.23 -7.02
CA TRP A 87 3.15 -3.14 -5.90
C TRP A 87 4.59 -3.68 -5.89
N ASN A 88 5.10 -4.11 -7.05
CA ASN A 88 6.48 -4.59 -7.16
C ASN A 88 7.50 -3.48 -6.91
N SER A 89 7.23 -2.26 -7.36
CA SER A 89 8.07 -1.09 -7.07
C SER A 89 8.17 -0.84 -5.56
N LEU A 90 7.03 -0.87 -4.85
CA LEU A 90 6.99 -0.74 -3.40
C LEU A 90 7.79 -1.83 -2.68
N LYS A 91 7.54 -3.10 -3.03
CA LYS A 91 8.26 -4.25 -2.48
C LYS A 91 9.77 -4.16 -2.71
N ASN A 92 10.21 -3.85 -3.92
CA ASN A 92 11.62 -3.97 -4.26
C ASN A 92 12.48 -2.82 -3.72
N HIS A 93 11.87 -1.65 -3.47
CA HIS A 93 12.62 -0.45 -3.08
C HIS A 93 12.38 0.00 -1.63
N TRP A 94 11.18 -0.18 -1.09
CA TRP A 94 10.81 0.39 0.21
C TRP A 94 10.36 -0.65 1.23
N MET A 95 9.85 -1.80 0.79
CA MET A 95 9.15 -2.74 1.65
C MET A 95 9.71 -4.16 1.51
N ARG A 96 10.53 -4.60 2.46
CA ARG A 96 11.01 -5.99 2.48
C ARG A 96 9.86 -6.92 2.86
N CYS A 97 9.16 -7.48 1.88
CA CYS A 97 8.13 -8.49 2.13
C CYS A 97 8.76 -9.76 2.73
N LYS A 98 8.60 -10.01 4.03
CA LYS A 98 8.45 -11.39 4.52
C LYS A 98 6.97 -11.73 4.41
N MET A 99 6.62 -12.51 3.40
CA MET A 99 5.23 -12.86 3.14
C MET A 99 4.70 -13.72 4.29
N GLN A 100 3.74 -13.18 5.04
CA GLN A 100 3.00 -13.94 6.04
C GLN A 100 1.66 -14.38 5.44
N PRO A 101 1.21 -15.63 5.68
CA PRO A 101 -0.16 -16.01 5.37
C PRO A 101 -1.13 -15.23 6.26
N SER A 102 -2.25 -14.77 5.72
CA SER A 102 -3.36 -14.28 6.53
C SER A 102 -3.84 -15.42 7.44
N ARG A 103 -3.79 -15.23 8.75
CA ARG A 103 -4.29 -16.21 9.72
C ARG A 103 -5.81 -16.21 9.79
#